data_AF-X0VHS7-F1
#
_entry.id   AF-X0VHS7-F1
#
_cell.length_a   1.000
_cell.length_b   1.000
_cell.length_c   1.000
_cell.angle_alpha   90.00
_cell.angle_beta   90.00
_cell.angle_gamma   90.00
#
_symmetry.space_group_name_H-M   'P 1'
#
loop_
_entity.id
_entity.type
_entity.pdbx_description
1 polymer ?
#
loop_
_entity_poly.entity_id
_entity_poly.type
_entity_poly.pdbx_seq_one_letter_code
_entity_poly.pdbx_strand_id
1 'polypeptide(L)'
;VGREREHLLVWTTTPWTLTSNVAAAVHPELTYVHVRQGEDRYYLAKGLLHILEGKHEVLEEVPGSRLIGLSYLGPFDDLDSQRGVEHKVIPWKGVSEAEGTGIVHIAPGCGREDFVLGKEFELAVIAPLDESGSYVDGFNWLSGRDACSAADDILADLEKKGLLYKIEDYVHRYPVCWRCGSELVFRLVDEWFISMDQLRFQIMEVAKKINWVPDFGLARELDWLKNMHDWCISKKRYWGLALPIYECSCGHFDVIGGEDELEERAV
;
A
#
# COMPACT_ATOMS: atom_id res chain seq x y z
N VAL A 1 12.11 3.62 20.10
CA VAL A 1 12.28 2.79 21.33
C VAL A 1 13.35 3.41 22.22
N GLY A 2 13.13 3.47 23.52
CA GLY A 2 14.13 4.02 24.48
C GLY A 2 14.23 5.55 24.51
N ARG A 3 13.29 6.25 23.88
CA ARG A 3 13.16 7.72 23.92
C ARG A 3 11.74 8.05 24.32
N GLU A 4 11.58 8.70 25.46
CA GLU A 4 10.26 9.07 25.97
C GLU A 4 9.70 10.27 25.21
N ARG A 5 8.42 10.17 24.81
CA ARG A 5 7.69 11.24 24.13
C ARG A 5 8.37 11.77 22.86
N GLU A 6 9.03 10.89 22.14
CA GLU A 6 9.58 11.13 20.81
C GLU A 6 8.84 10.27 19.79
N HIS A 7 8.21 10.91 18.82
CA HIS A 7 7.28 10.29 17.88
C HIS A 7 7.70 10.55 16.43
N LEU A 8 7.46 9.56 15.56
CA LEU A 8 7.44 9.78 14.12
C LEU A 8 6.03 10.23 13.76
N LEU A 9 5.88 11.45 13.23
CA LEU A 9 4.57 11.93 12.82
C LEU A 9 4.26 11.36 11.44
N VAL A 10 3.24 10.52 11.36
CA VAL A 10 2.83 9.79 10.16
C VAL A 10 1.46 10.28 9.72
N TRP A 11 1.23 10.29 8.41
CA TRP A 11 -0.06 10.62 7.81
C TRP A 11 -0.57 9.47 6.94
N THR A 12 -1.89 9.28 6.94
CA THR A 12 -2.57 8.29 6.09
C THR A 12 -4.02 8.71 5.83
N THR A 13 -4.54 8.39 4.65
CA THR A 13 -5.98 8.49 4.32
C THR A 13 -6.70 7.15 4.45
N THR A 14 -5.97 6.07 4.78
CA THR A 14 -6.52 4.70 4.91
C THR A 14 -6.26 4.13 6.31
N PRO A 15 -6.95 4.61 7.35
CA PRO A 15 -6.71 4.17 8.74
C PRO A 15 -6.75 2.66 8.93
N TRP A 16 -7.60 1.95 8.17
CA TRP A 16 -7.72 0.49 8.19
C TRP A 16 -6.39 -0.25 7.96
N THR A 17 -5.44 0.37 7.25
CA THR A 17 -4.13 -0.22 6.97
C THR A 17 -3.15 -0.14 8.14
N LEU A 18 -3.37 0.76 9.12
CA LEU A 18 -2.43 1.00 10.23
C LEU A 18 -2.23 -0.23 11.11
N THR A 19 -3.24 -1.09 11.22
CA THR A 19 -3.15 -2.34 11.99
C THR A 19 -2.22 -3.36 11.37
N SER A 20 -1.78 -3.15 10.12
CA SER A 20 -0.83 -3.98 9.38
C SER A 20 0.48 -3.25 9.09
N ASN A 21 0.75 -2.15 9.78
CA ASN A 21 2.03 -1.44 9.68
C ASN A 21 3.19 -2.35 10.12
N VAL A 22 4.31 -2.30 9.41
CA VAL A 22 5.54 -3.04 9.78
C VAL A 22 6.80 -2.17 9.73
N ALA A 23 6.76 -1.06 8.98
CA ALA A 23 7.87 -0.12 8.87
C ALA A 23 7.38 1.31 8.64
N ALA A 24 8.29 2.28 8.78
CA ALA A 24 8.08 3.66 8.38
C ALA A 24 9.12 4.05 7.35
N ALA A 25 8.73 4.68 6.26
CA ALA A 25 9.64 5.05 5.18
C ALA A 25 9.92 6.55 5.18
N VAL A 26 11.19 6.90 4.92
CA VAL A 26 11.68 8.27 4.80
C VAL A 26 12.53 8.42 3.54
N HIS A 27 12.53 9.63 2.95
CA HIS A 27 13.43 9.91 1.85
C HIS A 27 14.84 10.19 2.38
N PRO A 28 15.90 9.46 1.95
CA PRO A 28 17.24 9.59 2.54
C PRO A 28 17.87 10.99 2.40
N GLU A 29 17.50 11.69 1.32
CA GLU A 29 18.06 12.99 0.94
C GLU A 29 17.18 14.20 1.36
N LEU A 30 15.96 13.97 1.87
CA LEU A 30 15.12 15.07 2.38
C LEU A 30 15.57 15.47 3.79
N THR A 31 15.28 16.72 4.15
CA THR A 31 15.58 17.26 5.48
C THR A 31 14.37 17.08 6.38
N TYR A 32 14.57 16.48 7.54
CA TYR A 32 13.58 16.29 8.58
C TYR A 32 13.89 17.22 9.76
N VAL A 33 12.85 17.59 10.48
CA VAL A 33 12.94 18.45 11.67
C VAL A 33 12.55 17.64 12.90
N HIS A 34 13.33 17.77 13.96
CA HIS A 34 12.97 17.33 15.30
C HIS A 34 12.35 18.52 16.02
N VAL A 35 11.05 18.46 16.28
CA VAL A 35 10.26 19.59 16.77
C VAL A 35 9.71 19.28 18.15
N ARG A 36 9.84 20.22 19.08
CA ARG A 36 9.16 20.18 20.38
C ARG A 36 7.83 20.91 20.31
N GLN A 37 6.78 20.27 20.78
CA GLN A 37 5.46 20.86 20.94
C GLN A 37 4.86 20.40 22.28
N GLY A 38 4.77 21.34 23.22
CA GLY A 38 4.39 21.00 24.60
C GLY A 38 5.44 20.09 25.25
N GLU A 39 5.00 18.93 25.73
CA GLU A 39 5.85 17.91 26.34
C GLU A 39 6.36 16.86 25.33
N ASP A 40 5.78 16.83 24.13
CA ASP A 40 6.06 15.86 23.09
C ASP A 40 7.04 16.39 22.05
N ARG A 41 7.69 15.46 21.37
CA ARG A 41 8.61 15.73 20.28
C ARG A 41 8.27 14.90 19.06
N TYR A 42 8.35 15.53 17.89
CA TYR A 42 7.95 14.92 16.63
C TYR A 42 9.06 15.02 15.58
N TYR A 43 9.18 13.98 14.76
CA TYR A 43 9.90 14.03 13.49
C TYR A 43 8.89 14.13 12.34
N LEU A 44 9.16 15.05 11.42
CA LEU A 44 8.44 15.23 10.15
C LEU A 44 9.37 15.92 9.15
N ALA A 45 9.03 15.90 7.87
CA ALA A 45 9.82 16.55 6.84
C ALA A 45 9.72 18.09 6.96
N LYS A 46 10.83 18.79 6.72
CA LYS A 46 10.94 20.24 6.94
C LYS A 46 9.96 21.03 6.09
N GLY A 47 9.73 20.61 4.85
CA GLY A 47 8.74 21.23 3.96
C GLY A 47 7.30 21.17 4.48
N LEU A 48 7.02 20.22 5.37
CA LEU A 48 5.69 19.93 5.90
C LEU A 48 5.50 20.42 7.35
N LEU A 49 6.39 21.29 7.84
CA LEU A 49 6.30 21.87 9.19
C LEU A 49 4.97 22.59 9.46
N HIS A 50 4.34 23.13 8.40
CA HIS A 50 3.07 23.84 8.47
C HIS A 50 1.87 22.97 8.88
N ILE A 51 2.02 21.63 8.91
CA ILE A 51 0.96 20.71 9.37
C ILE A 51 0.79 20.74 10.90
N LEU A 52 1.80 21.20 11.63
CA LEU A 52 1.75 21.27 13.09
C LEU A 52 0.84 22.40 13.55
N GLU A 53 -0.04 22.10 14.51
CA GLU A 53 -0.98 23.08 15.06
C GLU A 53 -0.42 23.76 16.31
N GLY A 54 -0.46 25.10 16.35
CA GLY A 54 -0.06 25.86 17.52
C GLY A 54 1.46 26.05 17.66
N LYS A 55 1.89 26.45 18.86
CA LYS A 55 3.28 26.83 19.13
C LYS A 55 4.17 25.60 19.14
N HIS A 56 5.28 25.68 18.41
CA HIS A 56 6.28 24.64 18.33
C HIS A 56 7.68 25.26 18.20
N GLU A 57 8.70 24.48 18.51
CA GLU A 57 10.10 24.89 18.44
C GLU A 57 10.91 23.81 17.74
N VAL A 58 11.60 24.20 16.66
CA VAL A 58 12.53 23.31 15.95
C VAL A 58 13.79 23.16 16.81
N LEU A 59 14.04 21.94 17.29
CA LEU A 59 15.22 21.61 18.09
C LEU A 59 16.43 21.28 17.22
N GLU A 60 16.21 20.54 16.13
CA GLU A 60 17.27 20.06 15.25
C GLU A 60 16.74 19.84 13.83
N GLU A 61 17.60 20.03 12.83
CA GLU A 61 17.38 19.59 11.45
C GLU A 61 18.31 18.41 11.15
N VAL A 62 17.78 17.33 10.60
CA VAL A 62 18.52 16.11 10.31
C VAL A 62 18.21 15.61 8.89
N PRO A 63 19.19 15.07 8.15
CA PRO A 63 18.87 14.39 6.90
C PRO A 63 18.09 13.10 7.18
N GLY A 64 17.20 12.70 6.28
CA GLY A 64 16.40 11.46 6.42
C GLY A 64 17.25 10.21 6.60
N SER A 65 18.46 10.21 6.02
CA SER A 65 19.47 9.16 6.25
C SER A 65 19.84 8.93 7.71
N ARG A 66 19.69 9.92 8.59
CA ARG A 66 19.92 9.78 10.05
C ARG A 66 18.76 9.09 10.78
N LEU A 67 17.58 9.06 10.17
CA LEU A 67 16.40 8.39 10.74
C LEU A 67 16.37 6.90 10.37
N ILE A 68 17.03 6.49 9.28
CA ILE A 68 17.07 5.10 8.83
C ILE A 68 17.63 4.20 9.92
N GLY A 69 16.96 3.06 10.15
CA GLY A 69 17.34 2.07 11.15
C GLY A 69 16.85 2.38 12.56
N LEU A 70 16.25 3.56 12.81
CA LEU A 70 15.60 3.83 14.10
C LEU A 70 14.44 2.85 14.31
N SER A 71 14.41 2.22 15.49
CA SER A 71 13.29 1.40 15.91
C SER A 71 12.21 2.24 16.59
N TYR A 72 10.95 1.96 16.30
CA TYR A 72 9.79 2.61 16.91
C TYR A 72 8.81 1.58 17.50
N LEU A 73 7.80 2.07 18.23
CA LEU A 73 6.68 1.24 18.69
C LEU A 73 5.48 1.58 17.80
N GLY A 74 4.81 0.57 17.25
CA GLY A 74 3.64 0.76 16.43
C GLY A 74 2.38 1.02 17.28
N PRO A 75 1.35 1.65 16.69
CA PRO A 75 0.12 1.96 17.41
C PRO A 75 -0.73 0.73 17.76
N PHE A 76 -0.47 -0.41 17.12
CA PHE A 76 -1.27 -1.63 17.21
C PHE A 76 -0.44 -2.87 17.57
N ASP A 77 0.72 -2.69 18.22
CA ASP A 77 1.61 -3.77 18.66
C ASP A 77 0.94 -4.74 19.66
N ASP A 78 -0.21 -4.34 20.22
CA ASP A 78 -1.06 -5.13 21.10
C ASP A 78 -1.97 -6.14 20.36
N LEU A 79 -2.06 -6.06 19.02
CA LEU A 79 -2.79 -7.03 18.21
C LEU A 79 -2.00 -8.32 18.04
N ASP A 80 -2.71 -9.46 17.99
CA ASP A 80 -2.07 -10.77 17.79
C ASP A 80 -1.39 -10.87 16.42
N SER A 81 -1.94 -10.22 15.39
CA SER A 81 -1.34 -10.13 14.05
C SER A 81 -0.01 -9.40 14.00
N GLN A 82 0.29 -8.54 14.98
CA GLN A 82 1.52 -7.76 15.09
C GLN A 82 2.59 -8.42 15.97
N ARG A 83 2.28 -9.59 16.53
CA ARG A 83 3.18 -10.28 17.45
C ARG A 83 4.50 -10.64 16.77
N GLY A 84 5.59 -10.09 17.29
CA GLY A 84 6.95 -10.37 16.81
C GLY A 84 7.39 -9.49 15.63
N VAL A 85 6.59 -8.50 15.23
CA VAL A 85 7.02 -7.50 14.25
C VAL A 85 8.01 -6.53 14.88
N GLU A 86 9.15 -6.34 14.22
CA GLU A 86 10.13 -5.33 14.60
C GLU A 86 10.00 -4.10 13.70
N HIS A 87 9.46 -3.03 14.25
CA HIS A 87 9.26 -1.78 13.54
C HIS A 87 10.55 -0.97 13.38
N LYS A 88 10.92 -0.67 12.13
CA LYS A 88 12.12 0.11 11.77
C LYS A 88 11.83 1.15 10.71
N VAL A 89 12.62 2.22 10.71
CA VAL A 89 12.61 3.22 9.66
C VAL A 89 13.46 2.75 8.47
N ILE A 90 12.90 2.75 7.26
CA ILE A 90 13.55 2.32 6.01
C ILE A 90 13.71 3.49 5.02
N PRO A 91 14.71 3.42 4.11
CA PRO A 91 14.83 4.39 3.04
C PRO A 91 13.81 4.13 1.93
N TRP A 92 13.15 5.17 1.44
CA TRP A 92 12.37 5.09 0.20
C TRP A 92 12.36 6.42 -0.55
N LYS A 93 12.81 6.40 -1.81
CA LYS A 93 12.84 7.59 -2.68
C LYS A 93 11.46 8.01 -3.20
N GLY A 94 10.43 7.20 -3.00
CA GLY A 94 9.05 7.56 -3.35
C GLY A 94 8.39 8.51 -2.36
N VAL A 95 8.97 8.69 -1.18
CA VAL A 95 8.49 9.66 -0.18
C VAL A 95 8.71 11.08 -0.68
N SER A 96 7.67 11.91 -0.63
CA SER A 96 7.72 13.32 -1.04
C SER A 96 7.37 14.27 0.10
N GLU A 97 7.70 15.55 -0.08
CA GLU A 97 7.30 16.67 0.79
C GLU A 97 6.04 17.39 0.28
N ALA A 98 5.30 16.81 -0.68
CA ALA A 98 4.13 17.44 -1.27
C ALA A 98 2.87 17.29 -0.41
N GLU A 99 2.71 16.13 0.26
CA GLU A 99 1.52 15.79 1.05
C GLU A 99 1.91 15.01 2.32
N GLY A 100 1.06 15.05 3.34
CA GLY A 100 1.24 14.35 4.60
C GLY A 100 2.33 14.94 5.49
N THR A 101 3.22 14.10 6.01
CA THR A 101 4.29 14.48 6.97
C THR A 101 5.69 14.18 6.45
N GLY A 102 5.81 13.58 5.27
CA GLY A 102 7.06 13.07 4.72
C GLY A 102 7.60 11.83 5.44
N ILE A 103 6.79 11.20 6.30
CA ILE A 103 7.05 9.86 6.84
C ILE A 103 5.85 9.00 6.48
N VAL A 104 6.09 7.92 5.73
CA VAL A 104 5.02 7.06 5.21
C VAL A 104 4.97 5.77 6.00
N HIS A 105 3.81 5.36 6.49
CA HIS A 105 3.64 4.04 7.11
C HIS A 105 3.63 2.97 6.02
N ILE A 106 4.27 1.83 6.28
CA ILE A 106 4.41 0.74 5.32
C ILE A 106 3.65 -0.48 5.82
N ALA A 107 2.70 -0.95 5.03
CA ALA A 107 1.85 -2.11 5.27
C ALA A 107 1.85 -3.03 4.02
N PRO A 108 2.82 -3.96 3.90
CA PRO A 108 3.04 -4.76 2.69
C PRO A 108 1.85 -5.60 2.21
N GLY A 109 0.91 -5.96 3.09
CA GLY A 109 -0.31 -6.68 2.69
C GLY A 109 -1.42 -5.79 2.14
N CYS A 110 -1.25 -4.47 2.18
CA CYS A 110 -2.28 -3.46 1.91
C CYS A 110 -1.91 -2.49 0.77
N GLY A 111 -0.74 -2.63 0.14
CA GLY A 111 -0.26 -1.70 -0.89
C GLY A 111 0.77 -2.34 -1.81
N ARG A 112 0.79 -1.94 -3.09
CA ARG A 112 1.72 -2.51 -4.08
C ARG A 112 3.16 -2.07 -3.82
N GLU A 113 3.36 -0.76 -3.65
CA GLU A 113 4.67 -0.17 -3.36
C GLU A 113 5.21 -0.71 -2.04
N ASP A 114 4.36 -0.79 -1.02
CA ASP A 114 4.66 -1.38 0.28
C ASP A 114 5.07 -2.84 0.18
N PHE A 115 4.41 -3.63 -0.67
CA PHE A 115 4.79 -5.03 -0.91
C PHE A 115 6.16 -5.17 -1.56
N VAL A 116 6.50 -4.29 -2.51
CA VAL A 116 7.84 -4.27 -3.12
C VAL A 116 8.90 -3.92 -2.09
N LEU A 117 8.66 -2.89 -1.25
CA LEU A 117 9.55 -2.54 -0.13
C LEU A 117 9.65 -3.69 0.89
N GLY A 118 8.54 -4.37 1.17
CA GLY A 118 8.52 -5.54 2.03
C GLY A 118 9.44 -6.66 1.55
N LYS A 119 9.51 -6.89 0.23
CA LYS A 119 10.47 -7.83 -0.36
C LYS A 119 11.90 -7.33 -0.33
N GLU A 120 12.13 -6.05 -0.63
CA GLU A 120 13.47 -5.45 -0.69
C GLU A 120 14.16 -5.45 0.69
N PHE A 121 13.41 -5.15 1.75
CA PHE A 121 13.91 -5.02 3.12
C PHE A 121 13.57 -6.23 4.01
N GLU A 122 13.08 -7.33 3.44
CA GLU A 122 12.70 -8.56 4.14
C GLU A 122 11.76 -8.29 5.34
N LEU A 123 10.77 -7.41 5.14
CA LEU A 123 9.82 -7.04 6.17
C LEU A 123 8.74 -8.11 6.35
N ALA A 124 8.13 -8.12 7.54
CA ALA A 124 6.93 -8.91 7.79
C ALA A 124 5.81 -8.50 6.82
N VAL A 125 5.01 -9.48 6.40
CA VAL A 125 3.86 -9.24 5.52
C VAL A 125 2.60 -9.65 6.27
N ILE A 126 1.83 -8.64 6.69
CA ILE A 126 0.54 -8.84 7.34
C ILE A 126 -0.55 -8.52 6.32
N ALA A 127 -1.35 -9.53 5.95
CA ALA A 127 -2.49 -9.38 5.07
C ALA A 127 -3.78 -9.38 5.92
N PRO A 128 -4.40 -8.22 6.18
CA PRO A 128 -5.48 -8.13 7.16
C PRO A 128 -6.83 -8.62 6.66
N LEU A 129 -7.06 -8.66 5.35
CA LEU A 129 -8.41 -8.84 4.79
C LEU A 129 -8.61 -10.20 4.11
N ASP A 130 -9.82 -10.71 4.23
CA ASP A 130 -10.31 -11.86 3.46
C ASP A 130 -10.84 -11.45 2.07
N GLU A 131 -11.47 -12.39 1.36
CA GLU A 131 -12.02 -12.13 0.02
C GLU A 131 -13.25 -11.21 0.00
N SER A 132 -13.88 -10.99 1.16
CA SER A 132 -15.01 -10.08 1.32
C SER A 132 -14.59 -8.64 1.65
N GLY A 133 -13.30 -8.41 1.93
CA GLY A 133 -12.80 -7.12 2.41
C GLY A 133 -12.95 -6.93 3.93
N SER A 134 -13.19 -8.03 4.65
CA SER A 134 -13.33 -8.02 6.11
C SER A 134 -12.04 -8.47 6.79
N TYR A 135 -11.76 -7.96 7.98
CA TYR A 135 -10.60 -8.38 8.75
C TYR A 135 -10.65 -9.87 9.09
N VAL A 136 -9.52 -10.56 8.89
CA VAL A 136 -9.34 -11.96 9.30
C VAL A 136 -9.18 -12.08 10.83
N ASP A 137 -9.17 -13.31 11.33
CA ASP A 137 -8.86 -13.59 12.74
C ASP A 137 -7.44 -13.11 13.11
N GLY A 138 -7.26 -12.69 14.37
CA GLY A 138 -5.99 -12.17 14.89
C GLY A 138 -5.91 -10.64 14.97
N PHE A 139 -6.95 -9.93 14.51
CA PHE A 139 -7.10 -8.48 14.65
C PHE A 139 -8.01 -8.10 15.83
N ASN A 140 -8.24 -9.01 16.77
CA ASN A 140 -9.03 -8.81 17.98
C ASN A 140 -10.41 -8.20 17.68
N TRP A 141 -10.67 -7.00 18.19
CA TRP A 141 -11.95 -6.28 18.07
C TRP A 141 -12.29 -5.84 16.64
N LEU A 142 -11.32 -5.88 15.72
CA LEU A 142 -11.53 -5.65 14.29
C LEU A 142 -11.93 -6.92 13.53
N SER A 143 -11.67 -8.12 14.06
CA SER A 143 -11.89 -9.37 13.30
C SER A 143 -13.36 -9.46 12.83
N GLY A 144 -13.56 -9.71 11.54
CA GLY A 144 -14.87 -9.75 10.89
C GLY A 144 -15.50 -8.39 10.56
N ARG A 145 -14.85 -7.26 10.89
CA ARG A 145 -15.29 -5.91 10.46
C ARG A 145 -14.88 -5.65 9.02
N ASP A 146 -15.72 -4.90 8.31
CA ASP A 146 -15.41 -4.41 6.97
C ASP A 146 -14.37 -3.28 7.04
N ALA A 147 -13.36 -3.33 6.17
CA ALA A 147 -12.23 -2.39 6.17
C ALA A 147 -12.66 -0.93 5.98
N CYS A 148 -13.66 -0.66 5.13
CA CYS A 148 -14.15 0.70 4.88
C CYS A 148 -14.93 1.25 6.08
N SER A 149 -15.55 0.37 6.87
CA SER A 149 -16.26 0.75 8.10
C SER A 149 -15.38 0.86 9.35
N ALA A 150 -14.15 0.35 9.31
CA ALA A 150 -13.27 0.23 10.47
C ALA A 150 -12.53 1.53 10.83
N ALA A 151 -12.61 2.57 9.98
CA ALA A 151 -11.87 3.81 10.19
C ALA A 151 -12.21 4.48 11.54
N ASP A 152 -13.50 4.57 11.88
CA ASP A 152 -13.95 5.20 13.12
C ASP A 152 -13.46 4.44 14.36
N ASP A 153 -13.53 3.10 14.34
CA ASP A 153 -13.09 2.28 15.46
C ASP A 153 -11.56 2.41 15.67
N ILE A 154 -10.78 2.50 14.59
CA ILE A 154 -9.32 2.71 14.62
C ILE A 154 -8.96 4.08 15.14
N LEU A 155 -9.65 5.13 14.69
CA LEU A 155 -9.43 6.50 15.17
C LEU A 155 -9.74 6.62 16.66
N ALA A 156 -10.83 6.01 17.13
CA ALA A 156 -11.20 5.98 18.54
C ALA A 156 -10.15 5.27 19.41
N ASP A 157 -9.55 4.18 18.93
CA ASP A 157 -8.47 3.50 19.65
C ASP A 157 -7.19 4.33 19.69
N LEU A 158 -6.81 4.98 18.58
CA LEU A 158 -5.66 5.89 18.55
C LEU A 158 -5.83 7.08 19.48
N GLU A 159 -7.03 7.66 19.56
CA GLU A 159 -7.37 8.75 20.48
C GLU A 159 -7.25 8.28 21.94
N LYS A 160 -7.82 7.11 22.27
CA LYS A 160 -7.70 6.51 23.60
C LYS A 160 -6.26 6.24 24.01
N LYS A 161 -5.40 5.87 23.06
CA LYS A 161 -3.96 5.65 23.27
C LYS A 161 -3.15 6.95 23.33
N GLY A 162 -3.74 8.10 23.02
CA GLY A 162 -3.05 9.39 22.93
C GLY A 162 -2.03 9.45 21.77
N LEU A 163 -2.23 8.64 20.72
CA LEU A 163 -1.37 8.57 19.55
C LEU A 163 -1.94 9.30 18.33
N LEU A 164 -3.19 9.75 18.41
CA LEU A 164 -3.83 10.56 17.40
C LEU A 164 -3.38 12.03 17.52
N TYR A 165 -2.72 12.55 16.48
CA TYR A 165 -2.32 13.96 16.44
C TYR A 165 -3.44 14.87 15.96
N LYS A 166 -4.03 14.53 14.81
CA LYS A 166 -5.00 15.37 14.12
C LYS A 166 -5.88 14.53 13.19
N ILE A 167 -7.16 14.91 13.08
CA ILE A 167 -8.09 14.41 12.07
C ILE A 167 -8.44 15.58 11.14
N GLU A 168 -8.38 15.34 9.83
CA GLU A 168 -8.85 16.26 8.81
C GLU A 168 -9.65 15.52 7.75
N ASP A 169 -10.72 16.15 7.26
CA ASP A 169 -11.43 15.66 6.08
C ASP A 169 -10.58 15.90 4.83
N TYR A 170 -10.24 14.83 4.12
CA TYR A 170 -9.40 14.90 2.94
C TYR A 170 -10.17 14.47 1.68
N VAL A 171 -10.47 15.41 0.79
CA VAL A 171 -11.18 15.14 -0.45
C VAL A 171 -10.17 14.86 -1.56
N HIS A 172 -10.12 13.61 -2.00
CA HIS A 172 -9.26 13.19 -3.12
C HIS A 172 -9.95 12.13 -3.99
N ARG A 173 -9.31 11.77 -5.11
CA ARG A 173 -9.81 10.71 -5.98
C ARG A 173 -9.41 9.36 -5.42
N TYR A 174 -10.39 8.52 -5.13
CA TYR A 174 -10.19 7.16 -4.65
C TYR A 174 -10.76 6.13 -5.64
N PRO A 175 -10.10 4.98 -5.86
CA PRO A 175 -10.58 3.98 -6.81
C PRO A 175 -11.86 3.31 -6.32
N VAL A 176 -12.86 3.23 -7.21
CA VAL A 176 -14.13 2.53 -6.97
C VAL A 176 -14.35 1.48 -8.04
N CYS A 177 -15.10 0.43 -7.70
CA CYS A 177 -15.52 -0.58 -8.63
C CYS A 177 -16.34 0.05 -9.75
N TRP A 178 -15.85 -0.05 -10.99
CA TRP A 178 -16.50 0.49 -12.18
C TRP A 178 -17.91 -0.06 -12.45
N ARG A 179 -18.30 -1.17 -11.80
CA ARG A 179 -19.63 -1.80 -11.95
C ARG A 179 -20.60 -1.48 -10.82
N CYS A 180 -20.18 -1.59 -9.56
CA CYS A 180 -21.07 -1.43 -8.40
C CYS A 180 -20.83 -0.14 -7.59
N GLY A 181 -19.77 0.61 -7.86
CA GLY A 181 -19.45 1.86 -7.17
C GLY A 181 -18.85 1.69 -5.77
N SER A 182 -18.71 0.46 -5.27
CA SER A 182 -18.04 0.19 -3.99
C SER A 182 -16.58 0.61 -4.02
N GLU A 183 -16.07 1.15 -2.91
CA GLU A 183 -14.65 1.49 -2.76
C GLU A 183 -13.77 0.26 -2.89
N LEU A 184 -12.61 0.42 -3.53
CA LEU A 184 -11.65 -0.66 -3.70
C LEU A 184 -10.60 -0.61 -2.58
N VAL A 185 -10.32 -1.78 -2.02
CA VAL A 185 -9.20 -1.99 -1.09
C VAL A 185 -8.13 -2.83 -1.78
N PHE A 186 -6.88 -2.54 -1.47
CA PHE A 186 -5.76 -3.36 -1.92
C PHE A 186 -5.61 -4.55 -0.98
N ARG A 187 -5.51 -5.75 -1.56
CA ARG A 187 -5.33 -7.00 -0.83
C ARG A 187 -4.27 -7.84 -1.52
N LEU A 188 -3.39 -8.45 -0.73
CA LEU A 188 -2.40 -9.39 -1.23
C LEU A 188 -3.07 -10.72 -1.61
N VAL A 189 -2.92 -11.13 -2.87
CA VAL A 189 -3.49 -12.34 -3.45
C VAL A 189 -2.59 -12.92 -4.53
N ASP A 190 -2.67 -14.25 -4.69
CA ASP A 190 -2.13 -14.94 -5.86
C ASP A 190 -3.10 -14.79 -7.04
N GLU A 191 -2.59 -14.25 -8.15
CA GLU A 191 -3.36 -13.98 -9.37
C GLU A 191 -2.49 -14.25 -10.61
N TRP A 192 -3.12 -14.54 -11.75
CA TRP A 192 -2.46 -14.76 -13.03
C TRP A 192 -2.34 -13.44 -13.80
N PHE A 193 -1.13 -13.16 -14.26
CA PHE A 193 -0.79 -11.98 -15.03
C PHE A 193 -0.13 -12.36 -16.36
N ILE A 194 -0.38 -11.60 -17.42
CA ILE A 194 0.50 -11.61 -18.60
C ILE A 194 1.49 -10.45 -18.48
N SER A 195 2.77 -10.77 -18.69
CA SER A 195 3.84 -9.78 -18.66
C SER A 195 3.69 -8.82 -19.83
N MET A 196 3.62 -7.53 -19.53
CA MET A 196 3.44 -6.48 -20.54
C MET A 196 4.76 -5.79 -20.92
N ASP A 197 5.89 -6.23 -20.36
CA ASP A 197 7.18 -5.54 -20.50
C ASP A 197 7.66 -5.42 -21.94
N GLN A 198 7.49 -6.48 -22.74
CA GLN A 198 7.83 -6.44 -24.17
C GLN A 198 6.62 -6.13 -25.04
N LEU A 199 5.43 -6.62 -24.66
CA LEU A 199 4.22 -6.51 -25.46
C LEU A 199 3.72 -5.07 -25.59
N ARG A 200 3.81 -4.25 -24.54
CA ARG A 200 3.30 -2.86 -24.58
C ARG A 200 3.97 -2.05 -25.70
N PHE A 201 5.27 -2.22 -25.91
CA PHE A 201 5.99 -1.50 -26.97
C PHE A 201 5.57 -1.95 -28.37
N GLN A 202 5.33 -3.26 -28.56
CA GLN A 202 4.80 -3.77 -29.83
C GLN A 202 3.39 -3.23 -30.10
N ILE A 203 2.53 -3.19 -29.08
CA ILE A 203 1.19 -2.60 -29.17
C ILE A 203 1.27 -1.11 -29.51
N MET A 204 2.19 -0.35 -28.91
CA MET A 204 2.41 1.06 -29.23
C MET A 204 2.80 1.27 -30.71
N GLU A 205 3.65 0.41 -31.28
CA GLU A 205 4.01 0.49 -32.70
C GLU A 205 2.83 0.19 -33.64
N VAL A 206 1.92 -0.70 -33.22
CA VAL A 206 0.66 -0.93 -33.95
C VAL A 206 -0.27 0.27 -33.79
N ALA A 207 -0.43 0.80 -32.58
CA ALA A 207 -1.29 1.95 -32.28
C ALA A 207 -0.96 3.17 -33.15
N LYS A 208 0.33 3.44 -33.39
CA LYS A 208 0.78 4.53 -34.28
C LYS A 208 0.37 4.38 -35.75
N LYS A 209 0.06 3.17 -36.21
CA LYS A 209 -0.36 2.88 -37.59
C LYS A 209 -1.88 2.97 -37.78
N ILE A 210 -2.63 3.05 -36.69
CA ILE A 210 -4.09 3.14 -36.70
C ILE A 210 -4.51 4.59 -36.99
N ASN A 211 -5.62 4.76 -37.71
CA ASN A 211 -6.25 6.06 -37.86
C ASN A 211 -7.14 6.37 -36.64
N TRP A 212 -6.69 7.27 -35.76
CA TRP A 212 -7.41 7.65 -34.55
C TRP A 212 -8.37 8.80 -34.82
N VAL A 213 -9.63 8.64 -34.42
CA VAL A 213 -10.62 9.72 -34.47
C VAL A 213 -11.27 9.81 -33.09
N PRO A 214 -11.07 10.90 -32.32
CA PRO A 214 -10.23 12.07 -32.63
C PRO A 214 -8.72 11.82 -32.46
N ASP A 215 -7.89 12.64 -33.11
CA ASP A 215 -6.41 12.47 -33.18
C ASP A 215 -5.74 12.40 -31.80
N PHE A 216 -6.26 13.12 -30.80
CA PHE A 216 -5.70 13.09 -29.44
C PHE A 216 -5.82 11.71 -28.77
N GLY A 217 -6.65 10.80 -29.30
CA GLY A 217 -6.81 9.44 -28.82
C GLY A 217 -5.49 8.67 -28.81
N LEU A 218 -4.66 8.85 -29.85
CA LEU A 218 -3.33 8.24 -29.91
C LEU A 218 -2.45 8.67 -28.73
N ALA A 219 -2.46 9.96 -28.40
CA ALA A 219 -1.65 10.47 -27.29
C ALA A 219 -2.07 9.85 -25.96
N ARG A 220 -3.39 9.67 -25.73
CA ARG A 220 -3.93 9.02 -24.52
C ARG A 220 -3.59 7.54 -24.46
N GLU A 221 -3.71 6.82 -25.58
CA GLU A 221 -3.36 5.40 -25.64
C GLU A 221 -1.87 5.18 -25.38
N LEU A 222 -1.00 5.98 -26.02
CA LEU A 222 0.44 5.89 -25.81
C LEU A 222 0.85 6.26 -24.37
N ASP A 223 0.15 7.21 -23.74
CA ASP A 223 0.37 7.54 -22.33
C ASP A 223 -0.04 6.37 -21.42
N TRP A 224 -1.19 5.74 -21.68
CA TRP A 224 -1.64 4.56 -20.94
C TRP A 224 -0.67 3.39 -21.11
N LEU A 225 -0.29 3.04 -22.35
CA LEU A 225 0.62 1.92 -22.64
C LEU A 225 2.03 2.12 -22.05
N LYS A 226 2.51 3.35 -21.89
CA LYS A 226 3.79 3.63 -21.23
C LYS A 226 3.77 3.35 -19.74
N ASN A 227 2.63 3.61 -19.10
CA ASN A 227 2.46 3.50 -17.65
C ASN A 227 1.76 2.20 -17.22
N MET A 228 1.29 1.38 -18.17
CA MET A 228 0.62 0.12 -17.85
C MET A 228 1.59 -0.88 -17.22
N HIS A 229 1.10 -1.57 -16.21
CA HIS A 229 1.77 -2.73 -15.62
C HIS A 229 1.24 -4.03 -16.23
N ASP A 230 1.73 -5.16 -15.71
CA ASP A 230 1.27 -6.49 -16.10
C ASP A 230 -0.25 -6.63 -15.98
N TRP A 231 -0.83 -7.32 -16.95
CA TRP A 231 -2.27 -7.44 -17.06
C TRP A 231 -2.77 -8.61 -16.22
N CYS A 232 -3.48 -8.31 -15.13
CA CYS A 232 -4.22 -9.30 -14.32
C CYS A 232 -5.38 -9.89 -15.11
N ILE A 233 -5.25 -11.16 -15.54
CA ILE A 233 -6.23 -11.88 -16.36
C ILE A 233 -7.14 -12.80 -15.55
N SER A 234 -6.70 -13.25 -14.37
CA SER A 234 -7.54 -14.05 -13.48
C SER A 234 -8.66 -13.21 -12.87
N LYS A 235 -9.80 -13.87 -12.67
CA LYS A 235 -10.98 -13.31 -11.99
C LYS A 235 -11.61 -14.44 -11.20
N LYS A 236 -11.81 -14.22 -9.90
CA LYS A 236 -12.52 -15.15 -9.01
C LYS A 236 -14.04 -15.03 -9.23
N ARG A 237 -14.53 -15.57 -10.36
CA ARG A 237 -15.92 -15.46 -10.83
C ARG A 237 -16.40 -16.79 -11.42
N TYR A 238 -17.72 -16.99 -11.37
CA TYR A 238 -18.36 -18.21 -11.88
C TYR A 238 -18.72 -18.16 -13.37
N TRP A 239 -18.99 -16.97 -13.91
CA TRP A 239 -19.40 -16.80 -15.31
C TRP A 239 -18.33 -16.06 -16.10
N GLY A 240 -17.69 -16.77 -17.03
CA GLY A 240 -16.61 -16.27 -17.87
C GLY A 240 -15.90 -17.41 -18.59
N LEU A 241 -14.87 -17.08 -19.37
CA LEU A 241 -13.95 -18.08 -19.92
C LEU A 241 -13.04 -18.56 -18.80
N ALA A 242 -12.97 -19.88 -18.61
CA ALA A 242 -12.02 -20.48 -17.68
C ALA A 242 -10.59 -20.27 -18.21
N LEU A 243 -9.66 -19.96 -17.31
CA LEU A 243 -8.24 -20.03 -17.65
C LEU A 243 -7.89 -21.53 -17.76
N PRO A 244 -7.37 -22.01 -18.91
CA PRO A 244 -7.11 -23.43 -19.13
C PRO A 244 -5.79 -23.85 -18.47
N ILE A 245 -5.61 -23.49 -17.20
CA ILE A 245 -4.41 -23.72 -16.42
C ILE A 245 -4.69 -24.81 -15.39
N TYR A 246 -3.92 -25.89 -15.45
CA TYR A 246 -4.06 -27.05 -14.58
C TYR A 246 -2.82 -27.19 -13.72
N GLU A 247 -2.98 -27.00 -12.42
CA GLU A 247 -1.88 -27.09 -11.45
C GLU A 247 -1.73 -28.53 -10.94
N CYS A 248 -0.48 -28.98 -10.82
CA CYS A 248 -0.09 -30.23 -10.20
C CYS A 248 0.34 -30.01 -8.75
N SER A 249 0.13 -31.00 -7.89
CA SER A 249 0.54 -30.96 -6.48
C SER A 249 2.06 -30.77 -6.27
N CYS A 250 2.88 -30.98 -7.31
CA CYS A 250 4.32 -30.70 -7.28
C CYS A 250 4.69 -29.23 -7.54
N GLY A 251 3.72 -28.34 -7.75
CA GLY A 251 3.94 -26.92 -8.04
C GLY A 251 4.23 -26.61 -9.52
N HIS A 252 4.08 -27.59 -10.41
CA HIS A 252 4.07 -27.36 -11.86
C HIS A 252 2.65 -27.03 -12.34
N PHE A 253 2.53 -26.33 -13.46
CA PHE A 253 1.24 -26.10 -14.11
C PHE A 253 1.34 -26.32 -15.61
N ASP A 254 0.24 -26.79 -16.19
CA ASP A 254 0.07 -26.97 -17.62
C ASP A 254 -0.96 -25.98 -18.16
N VAL A 255 -0.76 -25.52 -19.39
CA VAL A 255 -1.71 -24.65 -20.10
C VAL A 255 -2.24 -25.41 -21.30
N ILE A 256 -3.53 -25.73 -21.28
CA ILE A 256 -4.19 -26.51 -22.33
C ILE A 256 -4.70 -25.58 -23.43
N GLY A 257 -4.24 -25.80 -24.66
CA GLY A 257 -4.49 -24.93 -25.80
C GLY A 257 -5.83 -25.16 -26.51
N GLY A 258 -6.49 -26.30 -26.28
CA GLY A 258 -7.75 -26.63 -26.94
C GLY A 258 -8.40 -27.92 -26.45
N GLU A 259 -9.58 -28.22 -27.01
CA GLU A 259 -10.38 -29.39 -26.64
C GLU A 259 -9.66 -30.71 -26.94
N ASP A 260 -9.01 -30.83 -28.10
CA ASP A 260 -8.27 -32.04 -28.49
C ASP A 260 -7.13 -32.36 -27.51
N GLU A 261 -6.34 -31.34 -27.12
CA GLU A 261 -5.27 -31.50 -26.14
C GLU A 261 -5.82 -31.86 -24.75
N LEU A 262 -6.98 -31.30 -24.38
CA LEU A 262 -7.65 -31.65 -23.13
C LEU A 262 -8.09 -33.12 -23.13
N GLU A 263 -8.68 -33.60 -24.22
CA GLU A 263 -9.12 -35.00 -24.37
C GLU A 263 -7.93 -35.96 -24.30
N GLU A 264 -6.80 -35.63 -24.95
CA GLU A 264 -5.58 -36.46 -24.93
C GLU A 264 -4.94 -36.56 -23.54
N ARG A 265 -5.03 -35.49 -22.74
CA ARG A 265 -4.35 -35.39 -21.43
C ARG A 265 -5.25 -35.71 -20.24
N ALA A 266 -6.56 -35.78 -20.44
CA ALA A 266 -7.51 -36.17 -19.41
C ALA A 266 -7.29 -37.64 -19.00
N VAL A 267 -7.22 -37.89 -17.69
CA VAL A 267 -7.09 -39.23 -17.09
C VAL A 267 -8.43 -39.72 -16.59
#